data_AF-A0A484ZDW9-F1
#
_entry.id   AF-A0A484ZDW9-F1
#
_cell.length_a   1.000
_cell.length_b   1.000
_cell.length_c   1.000
_cell.angle_alpha   90.00
_cell.angle_beta   90.00
_cell.angle_gamma   90.00
#
_symmetry.space_group_name_H-M   'P 1'
#
loop_
_entity.id
_entity.type
_entity.pdbx_description
1 polymer ?
#
loop_
_entity_poly.entity_id
_entity_poly.type
_entity_poly.pdbx_seq_one_letter_code
_entity_poly.pdbx_strand_id
1 'polypeptide(L)'
;MMGNPLELLLISLAIYVAGAILPLLFSRSEQLVIKLSGIASMIGGAFGLLAVIPVLLSGQILTFAIAGPFSFANFVVRLDGLAAFMVMVISLLVVVTSLYSLSYVQEYIGKGARYMGFFMNLFIASMVALVVVDNAFYFLVFFEMMSLASYFLVITEQDEEAVNAGLLYFLIAHAGSVLIMIAFFILYKESGSMDFDSFRQATLSTPTASVVFLLAFFGFGAKAGMIPLHGWLPRAHPAAPSHASALMSGVMVKIGIFGIIKVGIDILGATTAWWGLVVLAFGAVSAVLGYFTLWLSMILKSCWLTTP
;
A
#
# COMPACT_ATOMS: atom_id res chain seq x y z
N MET A 1 -24.88 11.50 16.24
CA MET A 1 -24.23 10.31 16.82
C MET A 1 -23.49 9.61 15.69
N MET A 2 -22.25 9.99 15.43
CA MET A 2 -21.40 9.24 14.49
C MET A 2 -21.12 7.88 15.14
N GLY A 3 -21.26 6.78 14.39
CA GLY A 3 -21.01 5.42 14.89
C GLY A 3 -19.57 5.26 15.41
N ASN A 4 -19.30 4.15 16.10
CA ASN A 4 -17.96 3.84 16.58
C ASN A 4 -16.94 3.90 15.41
N PRO A 5 -15.84 4.68 15.51
CA PRO A 5 -14.83 4.78 14.44
C PRO A 5 -14.34 3.44 13.90
N LEU A 6 -14.16 2.45 14.78
CA LEU A 6 -13.74 1.10 14.37
C LEU A 6 -14.80 0.38 13.55
N GLU A 7 -16.08 0.52 13.90
CA GLU A 7 -17.18 -0.07 13.12
C GLU A 7 -17.25 0.55 11.72
N LEU A 8 -17.09 1.88 11.61
CA LEU A 8 -17.05 2.57 10.32
C LEU A 8 -15.87 2.10 9.45
N LEU A 9 -14.70 1.86 10.05
CA LEU A 9 -13.54 1.30 9.37
C LEU A 9 -13.80 -0.13 8.89
N LEU A 10 -14.39 -0.98 9.73
CA LEU A 10 -14.72 -2.36 9.35
C LEU A 10 -15.79 -2.40 8.25
N ILE A 11 -16.77 -1.49 8.28
CA ILE A 11 -17.76 -1.30 7.21
C ILE A 11 -17.05 -0.87 5.91
N SER A 12 -16.11 0.08 5.97
CA SER A 12 -15.31 0.50 4.81
C SER A 12 -14.58 -0.70 4.18
N LEU A 13 -13.89 -1.51 4.98
CA LEU A 13 -13.22 -2.74 4.53
C LEU A 13 -14.20 -3.75 3.92
N ALA A 14 -15.35 -3.98 4.56
CA ALA A 14 -16.37 -4.88 4.05
C ALA A 14 -16.93 -4.40 2.70
N ILE A 15 -17.10 -3.08 2.51
CA ILE A 15 -17.55 -2.49 1.26
C ILE A 15 -16.51 -2.69 0.16
N TYR A 16 -15.20 -2.54 0.43
CA TYR A 16 -14.17 -2.82 -0.57
C TYR A 16 -14.13 -4.31 -0.94
N VAL A 17 -14.25 -5.22 0.04
CA VAL A 17 -14.29 -6.66 -0.24
C VAL A 17 -15.53 -7.02 -1.06
N ALA A 18 -16.70 -6.49 -0.72
CA ALA A 18 -17.91 -6.64 -1.52
C ALA A 18 -17.73 -6.04 -2.92
N GLY A 19 -17.14 -4.85 -3.04
CA GLY A 19 -16.82 -4.18 -4.29
C GLY A 19 -15.85 -4.95 -5.18
N ALA A 20 -14.98 -5.79 -4.60
CA ALA A 20 -14.13 -6.71 -5.34
C ALA A 20 -14.94 -7.92 -5.85
N ILE A 21 -15.76 -8.53 -4.99
CA ILE A 21 -16.49 -9.78 -5.29
C ILE A 21 -17.67 -9.54 -6.26
N LEU A 22 -18.38 -8.42 -6.15
CA LEU A 22 -19.54 -8.08 -6.99
C LEU A 22 -19.25 -8.15 -8.50
N PRO A 23 -18.15 -7.55 -9.01
CA PRO A 23 -17.67 -7.76 -10.38
C PRO A 23 -17.60 -9.22 -10.81
N LEU A 24 -17.22 -10.12 -9.90
CA LEU A 24 -17.07 -11.54 -10.18
C LEU A 24 -18.41 -12.29 -10.29
N LEU A 25 -19.44 -11.82 -9.61
CA LEU A 25 -20.75 -12.48 -9.64
C LEU A 25 -21.61 -12.02 -10.83
N PHE A 26 -21.48 -10.76 -11.24
CA PHE A 26 -22.32 -10.16 -12.30
C PHE A 26 -21.67 -10.17 -13.69
N SER A 27 -21.30 -11.35 -14.18
CA SER A 27 -20.57 -11.51 -15.44
C SER A 27 -21.34 -11.12 -16.72
N ARG A 28 -22.65 -10.84 -16.63
CA ARG A 28 -23.52 -10.59 -17.78
C ARG A 28 -23.62 -9.11 -18.19
N SER A 29 -23.24 -8.17 -17.33
CA SER A 29 -23.34 -6.73 -17.62
C SER A 29 -22.13 -5.97 -17.08
N GLU A 30 -21.14 -5.75 -17.94
CA GLU A 30 -19.91 -5.03 -17.58
C GLU A 30 -20.18 -3.58 -17.17
N GLN A 31 -21.19 -2.92 -17.75
CA GLN A 31 -21.59 -1.57 -17.33
C GLN A 31 -22.10 -1.52 -15.88
N LEU A 32 -22.85 -2.52 -15.44
CA LEU A 32 -23.27 -2.63 -14.04
C LEU A 32 -22.08 -2.90 -13.14
N VAL A 33 -21.16 -3.77 -13.55
CA VAL A 33 -19.93 -4.07 -12.81
C VAL A 33 -19.08 -2.82 -12.58
N ILE A 34 -18.89 -1.99 -13.61
CA ILE A 34 -18.14 -0.73 -13.52
C ILE A 34 -18.77 0.21 -12.48
N LYS A 35 -20.10 0.41 -12.59
CA LYS A 35 -20.83 1.28 -11.66
C LYS A 35 -20.78 0.74 -10.24
N LEU A 36 -21.05 -0.55 -10.03
CA LEU A 36 -21.05 -1.17 -8.71
C LEU A 36 -19.66 -1.10 -8.07
N SER A 37 -18.61 -1.46 -8.81
CA SER A 37 -17.22 -1.41 -8.34
C SER A 37 -16.81 0.01 -7.95
N GLY A 38 -17.02 0.99 -8.85
CA GLY A 38 -16.64 2.38 -8.61
C GLY A 38 -17.45 3.04 -7.49
N ILE A 39 -18.77 2.81 -7.43
CA ILE A 39 -19.62 3.34 -6.37
C ILE A 39 -19.27 2.68 -5.02
N ALA A 40 -19.03 1.37 -4.98
CA ALA A 40 -18.59 0.69 -3.76
C ALA A 40 -17.28 1.27 -3.24
N SER A 41 -16.26 1.44 -4.10
CA SER A 41 -14.99 2.07 -3.69
C SER A 41 -15.20 3.50 -3.19
N MET A 42 -16.05 4.29 -3.84
CA MET A 42 -16.37 5.66 -3.42
C MET A 42 -17.06 5.72 -2.05
N ILE A 43 -18.05 4.85 -1.81
CA ILE A 43 -18.74 4.75 -0.51
C ILE A 43 -17.76 4.26 0.55
N GLY A 44 -16.96 3.21 0.26
CA GLY A 44 -15.93 2.71 1.16
C GLY A 44 -14.95 3.82 1.56
N GLY A 45 -14.53 4.66 0.62
CA GLY A 45 -13.68 5.83 0.88
C GLY A 45 -14.36 6.85 1.79
N ALA A 46 -15.63 7.17 1.57
CA ALA A 46 -16.38 8.07 2.44
C ALA A 46 -16.48 7.54 3.88
N PHE A 47 -16.78 6.24 4.06
CA PHE A 47 -16.78 5.60 5.38
C PHE A 47 -15.39 5.60 6.04
N GLY A 48 -14.33 5.38 5.26
CA GLY A 48 -12.95 5.46 5.73
C GLY A 48 -12.59 6.86 6.25
N LEU A 49 -13.01 7.92 5.56
CA LEU A 49 -12.85 9.31 6.02
C LEU A 49 -13.62 9.58 7.31
N LEU A 50 -14.89 9.12 7.39
CA LEU A 50 -15.70 9.29 8.60
C LEU A 50 -15.13 8.54 9.80
N ALA A 51 -14.49 7.38 9.58
CA ALA A 51 -13.86 6.59 10.63
C ALA A 51 -12.64 7.31 11.25
N VAL A 52 -11.83 8.00 10.44
CA VAL A 52 -10.55 8.56 10.92
C VAL A 52 -10.66 9.96 11.52
N ILE A 53 -11.68 10.76 11.16
CA ILE A 53 -11.84 12.12 11.66
C ILE A 53 -11.85 12.18 13.21
N PRO A 54 -12.64 11.36 13.93
CA PRO A 54 -12.65 11.40 15.40
C PRO A 54 -11.30 11.00 16.01
N VAL A 55 -10.58 10.06 15.41
CA VAL A 55 -9.28 9.58 15.89
C VAL A 55 -8.21 10.66 15.72
N LEU A 56 -8.18 11.34 14.57
CA LEU A 56 -7.24 12.41 14.30
C LEU A 56 -7.46 13.64 15.19
N LEU A 57 -8.71 13.95 15.55
CA LEU A 57 -9.03 15.08 16.43
C LEU A 57 -8.80 14.77 17.91
N SER A 58 -9.06 13.54 18.35
CA SER A 58 -8.96 13.16 19.76
C SER A 58 -7.59 12.61 20.16
N GLY A 59 -6.80 12.10 19.21
CA GLY A 59 -5.55 11.39 19.47
C GLY A 59 -5.72 10.04 20.17
N GLN A 60 -6.96 9.54 20.31
CA GLN A 60 -7.22 8.27 20.98
C GLN A 60 -6.78 7.09 20.12
N ILE A 61 -6.10 6.12 20.74
CA ILE A 61 -5.76 4.86 20.08
C ILE A 61 -6.91 3.88 20.29
N LEU A 62 -7.51 3.42 19.19
CA LEU A 62 -8.59 2.45 19.23
C LEU A 62 -8.07 1.08 18.81
N THR A 63 -8.41 0.05 19.57
CA THR A 63 -8.00 -1.32 19.28
C THR A 63 -9.20 -2.26 19.23
N PHE A 64 -9.17 -3.20 18.30
CA PHE A 64 -10.12 -4.29 18.17
C PHE A 64 -9.32 -5.57 17.93
N ALA A 65 -9.55 -6.59 18.75
CA ALA A 65 -8.87 -7.87 18.63
C ALA A 65 -9.91 -8.99 18.57
N ILE A 66 -9.74 -9.89 17.60
CA ILE A 66 -10.49 -11.12 17.50
C ILE A 66 -9.53 -12.28 17.25
N ALA A 67 -9.86 -13.46 17.78
CA ALA A 67 -9.12 -14.68 17.47
C ALA A 67 -9.17 -14.90 15.95
N GLY A 68 -7.99 -14.94 15.33
CA GLY A 68 -7.89 -15.23 13.90
C GLY A 68 -8.13 -16.72 13.62
N PRO A 69 -8.24 -17.12 12.34
CA PRO A 69 -8.30 -18.53 11.96
C PRO A 69 -7.01 -19.31 12.30
N PHE A 70 -5.91 -18.61 12.56
CA PHE A 70 -4.62 -19.21 12.91
C PHE A 70 -4.33 -19.02 14.40
N SER A 71 -3.98 -20.10 15.09
CA SER A 71 -3.68 -20.07 16.53
C SER A 71 -2.47 -19.21 16.91
N PHE A 72 -1.56 -18.96 15.96
CA PHE A 72 -0.36 -18.15 16.15
C PHE A 72 -0.53 -16.68 15.76
N ALA A 73 -1.68 -16.29 15.18
CA ALA A 73 -1.91 -14.93 14.67
C ALA A 73 -3.34 -14.43 14.95
N ASN A 74 -3.45 -13.56 15.96
CA ASN A 74 -4.67 -12.84 16.26
C ASN A 74 -4.95 -11.78 15.19
N PHE A 75 -6.22 -11.59 14.85
CA PHE A 75 -6.61 -10.50 13.97
C PHE A 75 -6.82 -9.24 14.82
N VAL A 76 -5.76 -8.45 14.94
CA VAL A 76 -5.74 -7.21 15.73
C VAL A 76 -5.74 -6.01 14.78
N VAL A 77 -6.72 -5.14 14.96
CA VAL A 77 -6.84 -3.84 14.28
C VAL A 77 -6.53 -2.76 15.31
N ARG A 78 -5.51 -1.95 15.03
CA ARG A 78 -5.11 -0.79 15.84
C ARG A 78 -5.18 0.47 14.98
N LEU A 79 -6.12 1.34 15.31
CA LEU A 79 -6.28 2.65 14.69
C LEU A 79 -5.65 3.70 15.60
N ASP A 80 -4.35 3.95 15.37
CA ASP A 80 -3.58 5.03 15.99
C ASP A 80 -3.49 6.26 15.06
N GLY A 81 -2.83 7.33 15.50
CA GLY A 81 -2.72 8.57 14.72
C GLY A 81 -2.01 8.40 13.36
N LEU A 82 -1.01 7.51 13.29
CA LEU A 82 -0.27 7.26 12.05
C LEU A 82 -1.11 6.45 11.05
N ALA A 83 -1.78 5.39 11.54
CA ALA A 83 -2.70 4.59 10.75
C ALA A 83 -3.90 5.42 10.30
N ALA A 84 -4.49 6.24 11.17
CA ALA A 84 -5.60 7.13 10.84
C ALA A 84 -5.22 8.15 9.76
N PHE A 85 -4.01 8.73 9.84
CA PHE A 85 -3.49 9.62 8.81
C PHE A 85 -3.34 8.90 7.45
N MET A 86 -2.78 7.69 7.44
CA MET A 86 -2.65 6.92 6.21
C MET A 86 -4.01 6.51 5.63
N VAL A 87 -4.95 6.05 6.45
CA VAL A 87 -6.32 5.74 6.01
C VAL A 87 -7.02 6.99 5.46
N MET A 88 -6.80 8.18 6.04
CA MET A 88 -7.32 9.43 5.49
C MET A 88 -6.79 9.69 4.08
N VAL A 89 -5.47 9.58 3.87
CA VAL A 89 -4.84 9.78 2.55
C VAL A 89 -5.33 8.75 1.54
N ILE A 90 -5.40 7.46 1.93
CA ILE A 90 -5.96 6.39 1.11
C ILE A 90 -7.38 6.74 0.70
N SER A 91 -8.24 7.03 1.69
CA SER A 91 -9.68 7.22 1.48
C SER A 91 -9.98 8.45 0.63
N LEU A 92 -9.24 9.55 0.82
CA LEU A 92 -9.38 10.76 0.02
C LEU A 92 -9.06 10.49 -1.46
N LEU A 93 -7.93 9.84 -1.74
CA LEU A 93 -7.55 9.49 -3.11
C LEU A 93 -8.53 8.48 -3.71
N VAL A 94 -8.96 7.48 -2.95
CA VAL A 94 -9.95 6.50 -3.38
C VAL A 94 -11.25 7.17 -3.84
N VAL A 95 -11.78 8.15 -3.11
CA VAL A 95 -13.00 8.86 -3.53
C VAL A 95 -12.81 9.51 -4.90
N VAL A 96 -11.69 10.23 -5.10
CA VAL A 96 -11.38 10.93 -6.35
C VAL A 96 -11.14 9.96 -7.50
N THR A 97 -10.33 8.92 -7.29
CA THR A 97 -10.00 7.94 -8.34
C THR A 97 -11.19 7.07 -8.69
N SER A 98 -12.07 6.78 -7.72
CA SER A 98 -13.30 6.02 -7.96
C SER A 98 -14.29 6.81 -8.81
N LEU A 99 -14.45 8.11 -8.54
CA LEU A 99 -15.26 8.99 -9.38
C LEU A 99 -14.76 9.02 -10.83
N TYR A 100 -13.45 9.18 -11.01
CA TYR A 100 -12.82 9.15 -12.35
C TYR A 100 -12.99 7.77 -13.04
N SER A 101 -12.90 6.67 -12.29
CA SER A 101 -13.02 5.32 -12.83
C SER A 101 -14.38 5.04 -13.48
N LEU A 102 -15.46 5.71 -13.03
CA LEU A 102 -16.81 5.51 -13.58
C LEU A 102 -16.91 5.87 -15.07
N SER A 103 -16.11 6.82 -15.54
CA SER A 103 -16.01 7.18 -16.96
C SER A 103 -14.91 6.40 -17.65
N TYR A 104 -13.72 6.34 -17.04
CA TYR A 104 -12.52 5.78 -17.67
C TYR A 104 -12.62 4.27 -17.94
N VAL A 105 -13.18 3.49 -17.02
CA VAL A 105 -13.27 2.01 -17.18
C VAL A 105 -14.25 1.61 -18.29
N GLN A 106 -15.11 2.53 -18.75
CA GLN A 106 -16.01 2.26 -19.88
C GLN A 106 -15.24 1.96 -21.18
N GLU A 107 -14.02 2.47 -21.32
CA GLU A 107 -13.12 2.19 -22.46
C GLU A 107 -12.60 0.74 -22.47
N TYR A 108 -12.71 0.05 -21.33
CA TYR A 108 -12.29 -1.33 -21.13
C TYR A 108 -13.43 -2.35 -21.23
N ILE A 109 -14.62 -1.93 -21.66
CA ILE A 109 -15.74 -2.84 -21.93
C ILE A 109 -15.34 -3.81 -23.06
N GLY A 110 -15.49 -5.11 -22.82
CA GLY A 110 -15.04 -6.19 -23.69
C GLY A 110 -13.55 -6.53 -23.57
N LYS A 111 -12.79 -5.79 -22.75
CA LYS A 111 -11.33 -5.96 -22.55
C LYS A 111 -10.95 -6.35 -21.11
N GLY A 112 -11.92 -6.83 -20.31
CA GLY A 112 -11.65 -7.28 -18.95
C GLY A 112 -11.93 -6.27 -17.84
N ALA A 113 -12.80 -5.28 -18.05
CA ALA A 113 -13.28 -4.33 -17.04
C ALA A 113 -13.69 -4.99 -15.70
N ARG A 114 -14.17 -6.23 -15.74
CA ARG A 114 -14.50 -7.03 -14.56
C ARG A 114 -13.29 -7.33 -13.67
N TYR A 115 -12.19 -7.80 -14.26
CA TYR A 115 -10.97 -8.14 -13.52
C TYR A 115 -10.33 -6.88 -12.96
N MET A 116 -10.34 -5.81 -13.74
CA MET A 116 -9.91 -4.49 -13.30
C MET A 116 -10.66 -4.03 -12.05
N GLY A 117 -11.99 -4.10 -12.04
CA GLY A 117 -12.80 -3.75 -10.86
C GLY A 117 -12.50 -4.61 -9.63
N PHE A 118 -12.30 -5.92 -9.81
CA PHE A 118 -11.88 -6.83 -8.74
C PHE A 118 -10.52 -6.43 -8.15
N PHE A 119 -9.49 -6.29 -9.00
CA PHE A 119 -8.14 -5.98 -8.54
C PHE A 119 -8.02 -4.57 -7.97
N MET A 120 -8.78 -3.59 -8.48
CA MET A 120 -8.85 -2.25 -7.91
C MET A 120 -9.36 -2.26 -6.47
N ASN A 121 -10.49 -2.91 -6.21
CA ASN A 121 -11.05 -2.99 -4.86
C ASN A 121 -10.20 -3.85 -3.93
N LEU A 122 -9.60 -4.94 -4.42
CA LEU A 122 -8.65 -5.75 -3.66
C LEU A 122 -7.39 -4.95 -3.28
N PHE A 123 -6.89 -4.13 -4.20
CA PHE A 123 -5.76 -3.24 -3.97
C PHE A 123 -6.08 -2.19 -2.90
N ILE A 124 -7.27 -1.58 -2.94
CA ILE A 124 -7.71 -0.61 -1.93
C ILE A 124 -7.91 -1.29 -0.56
N ALA A 125 -8.61 -2.42 -0.52
CA ALA A 125 -8.86 -3.17 0.71
C ALA A 125 -7.56 -3.58 1.40
N SER A 126 -6.60 -4.11 0.64
CA SER A 126 -5.30 -4.52 1.16
C SER A 126 -4.48 -3.34 1.68
N MET A 127 -4.49 -2.18 1.01
CA MET A 127 -3.84 -0.96 1.51
C MET A 127 -4.42 -0.49 2.85
N VAL A 128 -5.75 -0.42 2.97
CA VAL A 128 -6.41 0.00 4.22
C VAL A 128 -6.16 -1.01 5.34
N ALA A 129 -6.32 -2.32 5.06
CA ALA A 129 -6.12 -3.37 6.05
C ALA A 129 -4.66 -3.42 6.55
N LEU A 130 -3.68 -3.23 5.66
CA LEU A 130 -2.25 -3.21 5.99
C LEU A 130 -1.90 -2.10 6.98
N VAL A 131 -2.41 -0.89 6.79
CA VAL A 131 -2.03 0.24 7.66
C VAL A 131 -2.65 0.15 9.05
N VAL A 132 -3.80 -0.51 9.19
CA VAL A 132 -4.51 -0.64 10.48
C VAL A 132 -4.22 -1.95 11.22
N VAL A 133 -3.64 -2.96 10.56
CA VAL A 133 -3.38 -4.24 11.24
C VAL A 133 -2.18 -4.12 12.19
N ASP A 134 -2.33 -4.72 13.37
CA ASP A 134 -1.31 -4.72 14.44
C ASP A 134 -0.69 -6.11 14.68
N ASN A 135 -0.56 -6.89 13.61
CA ASN A 135 0.04 -8.22 13.64
C ASN A 135 0.90 -8.43 12.39
N ALA A 136 2.13 -8.91 12.58
CA ALA A 136 3.16 -9.06 11.56
C ALA A 136 2.76 -10.02 10.43
N PHE A 137 2.06 -11.11 10.75
CA PHE A 137 1.64 -12.10 9.76
C PHE A 137 0.61 -11.49 8.80
N TYR A 138 -0.46 -10.89 9.33
CA TYR A 138 -1.47 -10.24 8.49
C TYR A 138 -0.90 -9.03 7.76
N PHE A 139 0.04 -8.30 8.36
CA PHE A 139 0.75 -7.23 7.69
C PHE A 139 1.45 -7.75 6.41
N LEU A 140 2.20 -8.85 6.50
CA LEU A 140 2.86 -9.47 5.34
C LEU A 140 1.84 -9.95 4.30
N VAL A 141 0.74 -10.58 4.74
CA VAL A 141 -0.33 -11.04 3.85
C VAL A 141 -0.94 -9.87 3.06
N PHE A 142 -1.29 -8.78 3.73
CA PHE A 142 -1.87 -7.62 3.06
C PHE A 142 -0.83 -6.87 2.21
N PHE A 143 0.44 -6.86 2.61
CA PHE A 143 1.53 -6.30 1.82
C PHE A 143 1.74 -7.04 0.49
N GLU A 144 1.71 -8.37 0.52
CA GLU A 144 1.81 -9.20 -0.68
C GLU A 144 0.53 -9.13 -1.51
N MET A 145 -0.65 -9.15 -0.88
CA MET A 145 -1.94 -9.00 -1.57
C MET A 145 -2.04 -7.67 -2.32
N MET A 146 -1.57 -6.58 -1.70
CA MET A 146 -1.45 -5.27 -2.33
C MET A 146 -0.49 -5.30 -3.53
N SER A 147 0.63 -6.02 -3.41
CA SER A 147 1.62 -6.18 -4.49
C SER A 147 1.09 -6.97 -5.66
N LEU A 148 0.39 -8.08 -5.39
CA LEU A 148 -0.24 -8.92 -6.40
C LEU A 148 -1.40 -8.21 -7.10
N ALA A 149 -2.28 -7.54 -6.35
CA ALA A 149 -3.41 -6.82 -6.92
C ALA A 149 -2.93 -5.71 -7.88
N SER A 150 -1.93 -4.94 -7.48
CA SER A 150 -1.32 -3.91 -8.34
C SER A 150 -0.55 -4.49 -9.52
N TYR A 151 0.09 -5.66 -9.38
CA TYR A 151 0.72 -6.35 -10.51
C TYR A 151 -0.31 -6.68 -11.60
N PHE A 152 -1.46 -7.26 -11.23
CA PHE A 152 -2.52 -7.56 -12.19
C PHE A 152 -3.11 -6.30 -12.83
N LEU A 153 -3.13 -5.17 -12.12
CA LEU A 153 -3.53 -3.88 -12.69
C LEU A 153 -2.50 -3.37 -13.71
N VAL A 154 -1.20 -3.52 -13.45
CA VAL A 154 -0.14 -3.09 -14.39
C VAL A 154 -0.19 -3.87 -15.70
N ILE A 155 -0.51 -5.17 -15.66
CA ILE A 155 -0.56 -6.01 -16.87
C ILE A 155 -1.91 -5.99 -17.60
N THR A 156 -2.79 -5.02 -17.29
CA THR A 156 -4.17 -4.98 -17.84
C THR A 156 -4.20 -4.92 -19.38
N GLU A 157 -3.30 -4.17 -20.01
CA GLU A 157 -3.21 -4.07 -21.48
C GLU A 157 -2.67 -5.34 -22.15
N GLN A 158 -2.04 -6.24 -21.39
CA GLN A 158 -1.50 -7.54 -21.84
C GLN A 158 -0.50 -7.47 -23.01
N ASP A 159 0.03 -6.30 -23.34
CA ASP A 159 1.16 -6.19 -24.27
C ASP A 159 2.49 -6.61 -23.61
N GLU A 160 3.50 -6.89 -24.44
CA GLU A 160 4.80 -7.39 -23.98
C GLU A 160 5.51 -6.39 -23.05
N GLU A 161 5.33 -5.09 -23.26
CA GLU A 161 5.95 -4.04 -22.44
C GLU A 161 5.31 -3.99 -21.04
N ALA A 162 3.97 -4.04 -20.98
CA ALA A 162 3.19 -4.08 -19.75
C ALA A 162 3.48 -5.33 -18.92
N VAL A 163 3.58 -6.50 -19.57
CA VAL A 163 3.92 -7.76 -18.90
C VAL A 163 5.34 -7.70 -18.30
N ASN A 164 6.32 -7.23 -19.07
CA ASN A 164 7.70 -7.09 -18.60
C ASN A 164 7.81 -6.05 -17.47
N ALA A 165 7.11 -4.92 -17.58
CA ALA A 165 7.05 -3.89 -16.55
C ALA A 165 6.43 -4.43 -15.26
N GLY A 166 5.31 -5.14 -15.38
CA GLY A 166 4.62 -5.79 -14.26
C GLY A 166 5.52 -6.82 -13.57
N LEU A 167 6.18 -7.70 -14.32
CA LEU A 167 7.05 -8.73 -13.75
C LEU A 167 8.25 -8.13 -13.01
N LEU A 168 8.91 -7.13 -13.61
CA LEU A 168 10.01 -6.43 -12.94
C LEU A 168 9.56 -5.78 -11.63
N TYR A 169 8.40 -5.11 -11.66
CA TYR A 169 7.78 -4.54 -10.48
C TYR A 169 7.52 -5.59 -9.40
N PHE A 170 6.85 -6.68 -9.76
CA PHE A 170 6.48 -7.73 -8.84
C PHE A 170 7.72 -8.36 -8.20
N LEU A 171 8.76 -8.66 -8.99
CA LEU A 171 10.01 -9.23 -8.47
C LEU A 171 10.72 -8.31 -7.48
N ILE A 172 10.81 -7.01 -7.76
CA ILE A 172 11.43 -6.05 -6.84
C ILE A 172 10.59 -5.92 -5.56
N ALA A 173 9.26 -5.83 -5.69
CA ALA A 173 8.36 -5.73 -4.55
C ALA A 173 8.41 -7.00 -3.67
N HIS A 174 8.46 -8.17 -4.29
CA HIS A 174 8.53 -9.47 -3.61
C HIS A 174 9.88 -9.68 -2.93
N ALA A 175 10.99 -9.32 -3.58
CA ALA A 175 12.30 -9.32 -2.93
C ALA A 175 12.31 -8.41 -1.68
N GLY A 176 11.65 -7.25 -1.76
CA GLY A 176 11.44 -6.37 -0.61
C GLY A 176 10.59 -7.01 0.50
N SER A 177 9.51 -7.72 0.16
CA SER A 177 8.66 -8.41 1.14
C SER A 177 9.40 -9.53 1.85
N VAL A 178 10.32 -10.24 1.17
CA VAL A 178 11.20 -11.22 1.80
C VAL A 178 12.11 -10.58 2.86
N LEU A 179 12.69 -9.40 2.60
CA LEU A 179 13.51 -8.70 3.60
C LEU A 179 12.69 -8.30 4.84
N ILE A 180 11.47 -7.80 4.63
CA ILE A 180 10.54 -7.45 5.73
C ILE A 180 10.16 -8.70 6.52
N MET A 181 9.91 -9.82 5.84
CA MET A 181 9.60 -11.11 6.47
C MET A 181 10.75 -11.59 7.37
N ILE A 182 12.00 -11.50 6.91
CA ILE A 182 13.16 -11.83 7.74
C ILE A 182 13.24 -10.91 8.96
N ALA A 183 13.00 -9.60 8.80
CA ALA A 183 12.98 -8.65 9.91
C ALA A 183 11.93 -9.01 10.97
N PHE A 184 10.71 -9.36 10.55
CA PHE A 184 9.63 -9.78 11.45
C PHE A 184 9.89 -11.13 12.10
N PHE A 185 10.56 -12.07 11.42
CA PHE A 185 10.94 -13.35 12.04
C PHE A 185 12.02 -13.20 13.10
N ILE A 186 12.96 -12.25 12.94
CA ILE A 186 13.91 -11.90 13.99
C ILE A 186 13.15 -11.35 15.20
N LEU A 187 12.20 -10.42 15.00
CA LEU A 187 11.38 -9.88 16.07
C LEU A 187 10.54 -10.95 16.77
N TYR A 188 9.91 -11.85 15.99
CA TYR A 188 9.13 -12.98 16.51
C TYR A 188 9.95 -13.91 17.40
N LYS A 189 11.20 -14.21 17.01
CA LYS A 189 12.10 -15.04 17.80
C LYS A 189 12.36 -14.43 19.18
N GLU A 190 12.47 -13.11 19.27
CA GLU A 190 12.80 -12.39 20.50
C GLU A 190 11.54 -12.06 21.34
N SER A 191 10.39 -11.83 20.70
CA SER A 191 9.12 -11.49 21.38
C SER A 191 8.25 -12.70 21.76
N GLY A 192 8.39 -13.82 21.05
CA GLY A 192 7.54 -15.01 21.18
C GLY A 192 6.13 -14.88 20.56
N SER A 193 5.78 -13.75 19.96
CA SER A 193 4.46 -13.49 19.37
C SER A 193 4.56 -12.63 18.11
N MET A 194 3.65 -12.82 17.15
CA MET A 194 3.56 -12.02 15.91
C MET A 194 2.82 -10.68 16.10
N ASP A 195 2.26 -10.43 17.29
CA ASP A 195 1.58 -9.17 17.57
C ASP A 195 2.60 -8.02 17.69
N PHE A 196 2.32 -6.89 17.05
CA PHE A 196 3.24 -5.75 17.08
C PHE A 196 3.37 -5.15 18.49
N ASP A 197 2.37 -5.31 19.36
CA ASP A 197 2.49 -4.96 20.77
C ASP A 197 3.63 -5.73 21.46
N SER A 198 3.76 -7.03 21.19
CA SER A 198 4.87 -7.83 21.70
C SER A 198 6.21 -7.41 21.09
N PHE A 199 6.23 -6.96 19.82
CA PHE A 199 7.46 -6.42 19.21
C PHE A 199 7.92 -5.12 19.88
N ARG A 200 6.99 -4.22 20.22
CA ARG A 200 7.29 -2.95 20.94
C ARG A 200 7.89 -3.19 22.32
N GLN A 201 7.52 -4.31 22.96
CA GLN A 201 7.99 -4.68 24.29
C GLN A 201 9.25 -5.57 24.26
N ALA A 202 9.66 -6.05 23.09
CA ALA A 202 10.82 -6.92 22.94
C ALA A 202 12.12 -6.17 23.26
N THR A 203 13.02 -6.82 24.00
CA THR A 203 14.34 -6.26 24.33
C THR A 203 15.38 -6.79 23.37
N LEU A 204 15.83 -5.93 22.45
CA LEU A 204 16.81 -6.28 21.42
C LEU A 204 18.18 -5.70 21.77
N SER A 205 19.24 -6.47 21.48
CA SER A 205 20.58 -5.90 21.46
C SER A 205 20.67 -4.83 20.34
N THR A 206 21.48 -3.78 20.54
CA THR A 206 21.65 -2.70 19.54
C THR A 206 22.05 -3.23 18.14
N PRO A 207 22.96 -4.22 18.01
CA PRO A 207 23.25 -4.83 16.72
C PRO A 207 22.04 -5.53 16.08
N THR A 208 21.27 -6.31 16.86
CA THR A 208 20.07 -6.99 16.35
C THR A 208 19.02 -5.99 15.88
N ALA A 209 18.73 -4.96 16.69
CA ALA A 209 17.79 -3.90 16.33
C ALA A 209 18.22 -3.19 15.04
N SER A 210 19.52 -2.98 14.86
CA SER A 210 20.09 -2.35 13.66
C SER A 210 19.94 -3.23 12.41
N VAL A 211 20.11 -4.55 12.55
CA VAL A 211 19.86 -5.50 11.45
C VAL A 211 18.38 -5.49 11.06
N VAL A 212 17.47 -5.55 12.05
CA VAL A 212 16.02 -5.45 11.81
C VAL A 212 15.67 -4.15 11.10
N PHE A 213 16.22 -3.02 11.57
CA PHE A 213 16.02 -1.72 10.94
C PHE A 213 16.48 -1.72 9.47
N LEU A 214 17.70 -2.20 9.18
CA LEU A 214 18.23 -2.21 7.81
C LEU A 214 17.41 -3.11 6.87
N LEU A 215 17.01 -4.30 7.34
CA LEU A 215 16.16 -5.22 6.57
C LEU A 215 14.80 -4.58 6.25
N ALA A 216 14.15 -3.98 7.25
CA ALA A 216 12.90 -3.27 7.06
C ALA A 216 13.09 -2.05 6.14
N PHE A 217 14.16 -1.27 6.35
CA PHE A 217 14.46 -0.07 5.56
C PHE A 217 14.63 -0.38 4.07
N PHE A 218 15.43 -1.39 3.72
CA PHE A 218 15.59 -1.79 2.32
C PHE A 218 14.37 -2.51 1.76
N GLY A 219 13.69 -3.33 2.55
CA GLY A 219 12.47 -4.01 2.12
C GLY A 219 11.32 -3.05 1.80
N PHE A 220 11.02 -2.14 2.72
CA PHE A 220 10.06 -1.07 2.48
C PHE A 220 10.57 -0.03 1.48
N GLY A 221 11.88 0.24 1.44
CA GLY A 221 12.52 1.11 0.47
C GLY A 221 12.36 0.63 -0.97
N ALA A 222 12.39 -0.69 -1.21
CA ALA A 222 12.08 -1.29 -2.51
C ALA A 222 10.68 -0.90 -2.99
N LYS A 223 9.70 -0.96 -2.07
CA LYS A 223 8.30 -0.59 -2.32
C LYS A 223 8.09 0.92 -2.43
N ALA A 224 8.90 1.72 -1.72
CA ALA A 224 8.89 3.17 -1.79
C ALA A 224 9.59 3.72 -3.05
N GLY A 225 10.23 2.88 -3.87
CA GLY A 225 10.96 3.35 -5.02
C GLY A 225 12.23 4.13 -4.68
N MET A 226 12.88 3.78 -3.57
CA MET A 226 14.14 4.39 -3.17
C MET A 226 15.25 3.99 -4.14
N ILE A 227 16.17 4.90 -4.45
CA ILE A 227 17.34 4.56 -5.28
C ILE A 227 18.25 3.59 -4.50
N PRO A 228 18.75 2.50 -5.13
CA PRO A 228 18.72 2.16 -6.56
C PRO A 228 17.51 1.33 -7.03
N LEU A 229 16.59 0.96 -6.14
CA LEU A 229 15.46 0.05 -6.38
C LEU A 229 14.27 0.69 -7.13
N HIS A 230 14.35 1.97 -7.49
CA HIS A 230 13.31 2.75 -8.17
C HIS A 230 12.96 2.34 -9.61
N GLY A 231 13.76 1.46 -10.25
CA GLY A 231 13.66 1.17 -11.68
C GLY A 231 12.31 0.59 -12.14
N TRP A 232 11.50 0.06 -11.22
CA TRP A 232 10.14 -0.39 -11.54
C TRP A 232 9.14 0.75 -11.71
N LEU A 233 9.29 1.88 -11.01
CA LEU A 233 8.33 3.00 -11.07
C LEU A 233 8.11 3.55 -12.48
N PRO A 234 9.17 3.95 -13.24
CA PRO A 234 8.97 4.57 -14.54
C PRO A 234 8.41 3.62 -15.59
N ARG A 235 8.39 2.30 -15.32
CA ARG A 235 7.84 1.28 -16.22
C ARG A 235 6.42 0.87 -15.83
N ALA A 236 6.17 0.65 -14.54
CA ALA A 236 4.89 0.15 -14.06
C ALA A 236 3.79 1.23 -14.04
N HIS A 237 4.11 2.48 -13.69
CA HIS A 237 3.10 3.53 -13.60
C HIS A 237 2.47 3.94 -14.94
N PRO A 238 3.22 4.05 -16.05
CA PRO A 238 2.63 4.33 -17.35
C PRO A 238 1.83 3.16 -17.93
N ALA A 239 2.20 1.92 -17.61
CA ALA A 239 1.49 0.72 -18.06
C ALA A 239 0.18 0.47 -17.29
N ALA A 240 0.10 0.92 -16.04
CA ALA A 240 -1.09 0.78 -15.23
C ALA A 240 -2.21 1.74 -15.69
N PRO A 241 -3.48 1.31 -15.61
CA PRO A 241 -4.63 2.17 -15.87
C PRO A 241 -4.62 3.46 -15.03
N SER A 242 -5.06 4.58 -15.59
CA SER A 242 -4.86 5.92 -15.01
C SER A 242 -5.29 6.06 -13.55
N HIS A 243 -6.45 5.51 -13.18
CA HIS A 243 -6.95 5.54 -11.80
C HIS A 243 -6.18 4.63 -10.84
N ALA A 244 -5.69 3.47 -11.32
CA ALA A 244 -4.81 2.60 -10.56
C ALA A 244 -3.45 3.27 -10.34
N SER A 245 -2.87 3.85 -11.40
CA SER A 245 -1.59 4.54 -11.37
C SER A 245 -1.59 5.74 -10.40
N ALA A 246 -2.72 6.46 -10.32
CA ALA A 246 -2.93 7.53 -9.33
C ALA A 246 -2.85 7.02 -7.89
N LEU A 247 -3.44 5.87 -7.57
CA LEU A 247 -3.33 5.26 -6.23
C LEU A 247 -1.93 4.69 -5.96
N MET A 248 -1.31 4.04 -6.95
CA MET A 248 0.04 3.51 -6.80
C MET A 248 1.04 4.64 -6.48
N SER A 249 0.99 5.74 -7.23
CA SER A 249 1.87 6.89 -7.03
C SER A 249 1.49 7.67 -5.77
N GLY A 250 0.18 7.88 -5.56
CA GLY A 250 -0.38 8.71 -4.51
C GLY A 250 -0.25 8.09 -3.11
N VAL A 251 -0.40 6.77 -3.01
CA VAL A 251 -0.55 6.04 -1.73
C VAL A 251 0.43 4.90 -1.58
N MET A 252 0.53 3.98 -2.54
CA MET A 252 1.30 2.74 -2.35
C MET A 252 2.77 3.00 -2.04
N VAL A 253 3.38 3.98 -2.70
CA VAL A 253 4.74 4.43 -2.39
C VAL A 253 4.86 4.95 -0.95
N LYS A 254 3.82 5.62 -0.43
CA LYS A 254 3.77 6.15 0.94
C LYS A 254 3.60 5.04 1.97
N ILE A 255 3.01 3.90 1.59
CA ILE A 255 2.96 2.70 2.45
C ILE A 255 4.38 2.14 2.68
N GLY A 256 5.29 2.26 1.72
CA GLY A 256 6.71 1.97 1.96
C GLY A 256 7.28 2.86 3.07
N ILE A 257 7.08 4.17 2.98
CA ILE A 257 7.54 5.13 4.01
C ILE A 257 6.86 4.85 5.37
N PHE A 258 5.56 4.56 5.37
CA PHE A 258 4.82 4.13 6.55
C PHE A 258 5.47 2.92 7.22
N GLY A 259 5.88 1.91 6.46
CA GLY A 259 6.56 0.72 7.00
C GLY A 259 7.90 1.05 7.64
N ILE A 260 8.69 1.96 7.05
CA ILE A 260 9.95 2.44 7.63
C ILE A 260 9.70 3.14 8.97
N ILE A 261 8.69 3.99 9.05
CA ILE A 261 8.28 4.68 10.29
C ILE A 261 7.78 3.66 11.32
N LYS A 262 6.93 2.72 10.91
CA LYS A 262 6.33 1.71 11.79
C LYS A 262 7.41 0.82 12.42
N VAL A 263 8.38 0.35 11.64
CA VAL A 263 9.47 -0.46 12.22
C VAL A 263 10.50 0.38 12.95
N GLY A 264 11.02 1.43 12.32
CA GLY A 264 12.14 2.21 12.87
C GLY A 264 11.76 3.05 14.10
N ILE A 265 10.55 3.60 14.14
CA ILE A 265 10.10 4.50 15.20
C ILE A 265 9.13 3.79 16.16
N ASP A 266 8.02 3.24 15.67
CA ASP A 266 6.99 2.64 16.55
C ASP A 266 7.48 1.34 17.22
N ILE A 267 8.05 0.41 16.45
CA ILE A 267 8.50 -0.89 16.99
C ILE A 267 9.88 -0.81 17.67
N LEU A 268 10.88 -0.23 16.99
CA LEU A 268 12.26 -0.20 17.48
C LEU A 268 12.59 1.03 18.36
N GLY A 269 11.66 1.99 18.50
CA GLY A 269 11.81 3.15 19.38
C GLY A 269 12.85 4.18 18.95
N ALA A 270 13.34 4.15 17.70
CA ALA A 270 14.37 5.07 17.17
C ALA A 270 15.59 5.23 18.09
N THR A 271 16.06 4.13 18.68
CA THR A 271 17.11 4.14 19.72
C THR A 271 18.48 4.64 19.25
N THR A 272 18.72 4.70 17.93
CA THR A 272 20.05 5.02 17.38
C THR A 272 19.99 6.08 16.29
N ALA A 273 20.81 7.15 16.44
CA ALA A 273 20.80 8.31 15.55
C ALA A 273 21.22 8.00 14.09
N TRP A 274 22.12 7.04 13.87
CA TRP A 274 22.59 6.73 12.52
C TRP A 274 21.51 6.13 11.62
N TRP A 275 20.44 5.54 12.19
CA TRP A 275 19.27 5.10 11.41
C TRP A 275 18.65 6.28 10.66
N GLY A 276 18.46 7.40 11.36
CA GLY A 276 17.96 8.65 10.77
C GLY A 276 18.91 9.20 9.69
N LEU A 277 20.22 9.13 9.92
CA LEU A 277 21.21 9.54 8.91
C LEU A 277 21.14 8.69 7.63
N VAL A 278 20.91 7.37 7.76
CA VAL A 278 20.71 6.49 6.60
C VAL A 278 19.45 6.88 5.83
N VAL A 279 18.32 7.08 6.52
CA VAL A 279 17.07 7.53 5.87
C VAL A 279 17.28 8.87 5.16
N LEU A 280 17.92 9.84 5.82
CA LEU A 280 18.20 11.15 5.24
C LEU A 280 19.14 11.07 4.03
N ALA A 281 20.21 10.27 4.12
CA ALA A 281 21.16 10.12 3.03
C ALA A 281 20.50 9.53 1.77
N PHE A 282 19.78 8.41 1.92
CA PHE A 282 19.08 7.79 0.80
C PHE A 282 17.93 8.66 0.27
N GLY A 283 17.21 9.36 1.16
CA GLY A 283 16.17 10.31 0.77
C GLY A 283 16.73 11.48 -0.04
N ALA A 284 17.84 12.07 0.41
CA ALA A 284 18.51 13.16 -0.30
C ALA A 284 19.04 12.71 -1.67
N VAL A 285 19.71 11.55 -1.72
CA VAL A 285 20.20 10.95 -2.98
C VAL A 285 19.04 10.67 -3.94
N SER A 286 17.94 10.09 -3.43
CA SER A 286 16.75 9.81 -4.23
C SER A 286 16.10 11.07 -4.78
N ALA A 287 16.03 12.15 -4.00
CA ALA A 287 15.48 13.42 -4.43
C ALA A 287 16.34 14.08 -5.53
N VAL A 288 17.66 14.12 -5.35
CA VAL A 288 18.60 14.73 -6.31
C VAL A 288 18.63 13.97 -7.63
N LEU A 289 18.78 12.65 -7.57
CA LEU A 289 18.83 11.82 -8.78
C LEU A 289 17.45 11.73 -9.46
N GLY A 290 16.36 11.66 -8.69
CA GLY A 290 15.00 11.73 -9.22
C GLY A 290 14.79 13.02 -10.03
N TYR A 291 15.18 14.16 -9.48
CA TYR A 291 15.16 15.44 -10.21
C TYR A 291 16.01 15.40 -11.48
N PHE A 292 17.23 14.87 -11.39
CA PHE A 292 18.15 14.80 -12.53
C PHE A 292 17.60 13.92 -13.66
N THR A 293 17.04 12.76 -13.35
CA THR A 293 16.42 11.87 -14.35
C THR A 293 15.20 12.52 -15.02
N LEU A 294 14.37 13.23 -14.26
CA LEU A 294 13.24 13.99 -14.81
C LEU A 294 13.72 15.09 -15.75
N TRP A 295 14.67 15.90 -15.31
CA TRP A 295 15.26 16.98 -16.11
C TRP A 295 15.86 16.47 -17.43
N LEU A 296 16.62 15.37 -17.38
CA LEU A 296 17.19 14.74 -18.58
C LEU A 296 16.09 14.27 -19.53
N SER A 297 15.02 13.64 -19.02
CA SER A 297 13.90 13.19 -19.84
C SER A 297 13.18 14.35 -20.55
N MET A 298 13.07 15.51 -19.90
CA MET A 298 12.46 16.71 -20.49
C MET A 298 13.32 17.33 -21.59
N ILE A 299 14.65 17.32 -21.43
CA ILE A 299 15.59 17.78 -22.47
C ILE A 299 15.52 16.86 -23.69
N LEU A 300 15.59 15.54 -23.46
CA LEU A 300 15.52 14.58 -24.55
C LEU A 300 14.22 14.74 -25.33
N LYS A 301 13.06 14.83 -24.65
CA LYS A 301 11.77 15.10 -25.31
C LYS A 301 11.78 16.39 -26.12
N SER A 302 12.37 17.46 -25.60
CA SER A 302 12.49 18.74 -26.30
C SER A 302 13.37 18.63 -27.56
N CYS A 303 14.48 17.87 -27.50
CA CYS A 303 15.33 17.62 -28.67
C CYS A 303 14.61 16.80 -29.76
N TRP A 304 13.85 15.77 -29.38
CA TRP A 304 13.07 14.96 -30.34
C TRP A 304 11.92 15.74 -31.00
N LEU A 305 11.33 16.72 -30.33
CA LEU A 305 10.27 17.58 -30.90
C LEU A 305 10.81 18.69 -31.81
N THR A 306 12.13 18.91 -31.81
CA THR A 306 12.81 19.96 -32.59
C THR A 306 13.67 19.42 -33.73
N THR A 307 13.75 18.10 -33.89
CA THR A 307 14.25 17.45 -35.10
C THR A 307 13.15 17.43 -36.17
N PRO A 308 13.39 17.99 -37.38
CA PRO A 308 12.41 18.09 -38.46
C PRO A 308 12.01 16.74 -39.06
#